data_AF-I9QJ89-F1
#
_entry.id   AF-I9QJ89-F1
#
_cell.length_a   1.000
_cell.length_b   1.000
_cell.length_c   1.000
_cell.angle_alpha   90.00
_cell.angle_beta   90.00
_cell.angle_gamma   90.00
#
_symmetry.space_group_name_H-M   'P 1'
#
loop_
_entity.id
_entity.type
_entity.pdbx_description
1 polymer ?
#
loop_
_entity_poly.entity_id
_entity_poly.type
_entity_poly.pdbx_seq_one_letter_code
_entity_poly.pdbx_strand_id
1 'polypeptide(L)' 'MDSVQTQTFSIRGDGGGEVYIDFCDGQLCVSVVIEGKQADFHFDPVTLKMFAHAYKLHCEECNK' A
#
# COMPACT_ATOMS: atom_id res chain seq x y z
N MET A 1 9.15 5.37 20.42
CA MET A 1 7.89 5.00 19.76
C MET A 1 8.27 3.91 18.79
N ASP A 2 7.99 2.66 19.15
CA ASP A 2 8.26 1.52 18.29
C ASP A 2 7.24 1.59 17.15
N SER A 3 7.66 2.16 16.02
CA SER A 3 6.92 2.04 14.76
C SER A 3 6.81 0.55 14.48
N VAL A 4 5.60 0.01 14.56
CA VAL A 4 5.31 -1.35 14.11
C VAL A 4 5.34 -1.28 12.59
N GLN A 5 6.54 -1.32 12.02
CA GLN A 5 6.70 -1.48 10.60
C GLN A 5 6.17 -2.86 10.25
N THR A 6 5.01 -2.88 9.61
CA THR A 6 4.46 -4.14 9.11
C THR A 6 5.30 -4.62 7.92
N GLN A 7 5.02 -5.82 7.41
CA GLN A 7 5.79 -6.37 6.30
C GLN A 7 5.75 -5.45 5.08
N THR A 8 6.92 -4.97 4.65
CA THR A 8 7.06 -4.27 3.37
C THR A 8 6.98 -5.30 2.23
N PHE A 9 6.08 -5.08 1.28
CA PHE A 9 5.99 -5.87 0.05
C PHE A 9 6.50 -5.05 -1.12
N SER A 10 7.28 -5.66 -2.01
CA SER A 10 7.80 -5.00 -3.22
C SER A 10 7.25 -5.65 -4.49
N ILE A 11 6.81 -4.82 -5.44
CA ILE A 11 6.41 -5.23 -6.79
C ILE A 11 7.45 -4.69 -7.77
N ARG A 12 8.08 -5.57 -8.55
CA ARG A 12 9.05 -5.21 -9.59
C ARG A 12 8.36 -5.13 -10.94
N GLY A 13 8.52 -4.02 -11.63
CA GLY A 13 8.07 -3.83 -13.01
C GLY A 13 9.19 -4.15 -14.00
N ASP A 14 8.82 -4.69 -15.16
CA ASP A 14 9.77 -5.07 -16.22
C ASP A 14 10.59 -3.88 -16.78
N GLY A 15 10.12 -2.65 -16.57
CA GLY A 15 10.82 -1.41 -16.93
C GLY A 15 11.83 -0.91 -15.89
N GLY A 16 12.18 -1.71 -14.89
CA GLY A 16 13.15 -1.34 -13.84
C GLY A 16 12.59 -0.46 -12.72
N GLY A 17 11.27 -0.25 -12.69
CA GLY A 17 10.58 0.38 -11.57
C GLY A 17 10.28 -0.63 -10.46
N GLU A 18 10.36 -0.20 -9.20
CA GLU A 18 9.98 -0.99 -8.04
C GLU A 18 8.99 -0.20 -7.18
N VAL A 19 7.91 -0.85 -6.77
CA VAL A 19 6.89 -0.26 -5.89
C VAL A 19 6.97 -0.97 -4.56
N TYR A 20 7.19 -0.23 -3.49
CA TYR A 20 7.18 -0.70 -2.12
C TYR A 20 5.85 -0.31 -1.49
N ILE A 21 5.22 -1.26 -0.81
CA ILE A 21 3.95 -1.09 -0.11
C ILE A 21 4.19 -1.52 1.33
N ASP A 22 3.91 -0.63 2.27
CA ASP A 22 4.11 -0.85 3.70
C ASP A 22 2.92 -0.29 4.49
N PHE A 23 2.65 -0.83 5.69
CA PHE A 23 1.83 -0.13 6.66
C PHE A 23 2.71 0.52 7.74
N CYS A 24 2.71 1.85 7.72
CA CYS A 24 3.36 2.69 8.72
C CYS A 24 2.27 3.37 9.55
N ASP A 25 2.33 3.25 10.87
CA ASP A 25 1.42 3.92 11.81
C ASP A 25 -0.09 3.71 11.50
N GLY A 26 -0.45 2.52 11.01
CA GLY A 26 -1.82 2.16 10.65
C GLY A 26 -2.33 2.79 9.34
N GLN A 27 -1.45 3.40 8.55
CA GLN A 27 -1.73 3.90 7.21
C GLN A 27 -0.99 3.07 6.17
N LEU A 28 -1.55 2.99 4.97
CA LEU A 28 -0.88 2.38 3.81
C LEU A 28 0.03 3.42 3.17
N CYS A 29 1.33 3.12 3.14
CA CYS A 29 2.38 3.91 2.51
C CYS A 29 2.83 3.21 1.23
N VAL A 30 3.03 3.97 0.16
CA VAL A 30 3.51 3.46 -1.12
C VAL A 30 4.70 4.28 -1.57
N SER A 31 5.83 3.64 -1.83
CA SER A 31 7.03 4.29 -2.37
C SER A 31 7.33 3.71 -3.75
N VAL A 32 7.50 4.57 -4.74
CA VAL A 32 7.85 4.17 -6.11
C VAL A 32 9.28 4.58 -6.36
N VAL A 33 10.12 3.61 -6.75
CA VAL A 33 11.52 3.81 -7.11
C VAL A 33 11.69 3.53 -8.59
N ILE A 34 12.17 4.51 -9.35
CA ILE A 34 12.51 4.38 -10.77
C ILE A 34 13.89 4.97 -10.98
N GLU A 35 14.83 4.18 -11.52
CA GLU A 35 16.21 4.62 -11.78
C GLU A 35 16.88 5.28 -10.57
N GLY A 36 16.62 4.75 -9.36
CA GLY A 36 17.15 5.28 -8.11
C GLY A 36 16.48 6.56 -7.58
N LYS A 37 15.45 7.08 -8.26
CA LYS A 37 14.62 8.19 -7.77
C LYS A 37 13.40 7.64 -7.05
N GLN A 38 13.17 8.10 -5.83
CA GLN A 38 12.05 7.68 -4.99
C GLN A 38 10.96 8.76 -4.94
N ALA A 39 9.70 8.33 -5.04
CA ALA A 39 8.52 9.15 -4.80
C ALA A 39 7.62 8.44 -3.79
N ASP A 40 7.30 9.11 -2.70
CA ASP A 40 6.48 8.58 -1.61
C ASP A 40 5.04 9.09 -1.70
N PHE A 41 4.10 8.17 -1.54
CA PHE A 41 2.66 8.40 -1.61
C PHE A 41 2.02 7.89 -0.32
N HIS A 42 1.03 8.66 0.13
CA HIS A 42 0.24 8.34 1.30
C HIS A 42 -1.23 8.43 0.91
N PHE A 43 -2.02 7.48 1.39
CA PHE A 43 -3.47 7.58 1.26
C PHE A 43 -4.02 8.45 2.38
N ASP A 44 -4.89 9.39 2.02
CA ASP A 44 -5.73 10.03 3.02
C ASP A 44 -6.50 8.95 3.80
N PRO A 45 -6.66 9.09 5.13
CA PRO A 45 -7.35 8.10 5.95
C PRO A 45 -8.77 7.76 5.46
N VAL A 46 -9.46 8.71 4.80
CA VAL A 46 -10.78 8.48 4.23
C VAL A 46 -10.74 7.57 3.00
N THR A 47 -9.72 7.74 2.15
CA THR A 47 -9.52 6.94 0.94
C THR A 47 -9.16 5.50 1.29
N LEU A 48 -8.29 5.32 2.30
CA LEU A 48 -7.94 3.99 2.77
C LEU A 48 -9.15 3.22 3.32
N LYS A 49 -10.02 3.89 4.09
CA LYS A 49 -11.26 3.30 4.60
C LYS A 49 -12.24 2.93 3.47
N MET A 50 -12.31 3.76 2.43
CA MET A 50 -13.13 3.47 1.24
C MET A 50 -12.64 2.19 0.53
N PHE A 51 -11.33 2.02 0.33
CA PHE A 51 -10.79 0.79 -0.26
C PHE A 51 -11.04 -0.44 0.60
N ALA A 52 -10.83 -0.35 1.92
CA ALA A 52 -11.12 -1.46 2.83
C ALA A 52 -12.60 -1.86 2.80
N HIS A 53 -13.51 -0.88 2.74
CA HIS A 53 -14.94 -1.15 2.62
C HIS A 53 -15.30 -1.81 1.29
N ALA A 54 -14.74 -1.33 0.17
CA ALA A 54 -14.96 -1.90 -1.14
C ALA A 54 -14.43 -3.35 -1.25
N TYR A 55 -13.25 -3.62 -0.70
CA TYR A 55 -12.68 -4.97 -0.64
C TYR A 55 -13.59 -5.93 0.13
N LYS A 56 -14.07 -5.51 1.31
CA LYS A 56 -15.00 -6.32 2.09
C LYS A 56 -16.26 -6.66 1.28
N LEU A 57 -16.87 -5.65 0.66
CA LEU A 57 -18.12 -5.81 -0.11
C LEU A 57 -17.96 -6.70 -1.35
N HIS A 58 -16.85 -6.57 -2.08
CA HIS A 58 -16.70 -7.16 -3.41
C HIS A 58 -15.77 -8.36 -3.48
N CYS A 59 -14.92 -8.59 -2.49
CA CYS A 59 -13.90 -9.64 -2.52
C CYS A 59 -14.08 -10.64 -1.37
N GLU A 60 -14.43 -10.18 -0.16
CA GLU A 60 -14.67 -11.07 0.99
C GLU A 60 -16.12 -11.57 1.05
N GLU A 61 -17.11 -10.72 0.72
CA GLU A 61 -18.52 -11.08 0.76
C GLU A 61 -19.00 -11.93 -0.45
N CYS A 62 -18.09 -12.39 -1.32
CA CYS A 62 -18.38 -13.28 -2.45
C CYS A 62 -18.61 -14.77 -2.10
N ASN A 63 -18.76 -15.12 -0.83
CA ASN A 63 -19.14 -16.47 -0.37
C ASN A 63 -20.47 -16.49 0.40
N LYS A 64 -21.50 -15.77 -0.09
CA LYS A 64 -22.88 -16.00 0.34
C LYS A 64 -23.63 -16.87 -0.66
#